data_AF-A0A2H0WPF6-F1
#
_entry.id   AF-A0A2H0WPF6-F1
#
_cell.length_a   1.000
_cell.length_b   1.000
_cell.length_c   1.000
_cell.angle_alpha   90.00
_cell.angle_beta   90.00
_cell.angle_gamma   90.00
#
_symmetry.space_group_name_H-M   'P 1'
#
loop_
_entity.id
_entity.type
_entity.pdbx_description
1 polymer ?
#
loop_
_entity_poly.entity_id
_entity_poly.type
_entity_poly.pdbx_seq_one_letter_code
_entity_poly.pdbx_strand_id
1 'polypeptide(L)' 'MSKTAKCPDPNCDPENPGLIIIPDDAVVGDILECQTCGAEVEIISVDPPQVVLLEEEK' A
#
# COMPACT_ATOMS: atom_id res chain seq x y z
N MET A 1 -5.62 15.95 -2.42
CA MET A 1 -6.18 15.28 -1.23
C MET A 1 -5.81 13.80 -1.24
N SER A 2 -4.62 13.42 -0.78
CA SER A 2 -4.20 12.02 -0.73
C SER A 2 -5.12 11.17 0.17
N LYS A 3 -5.36 9.92 -0.23
CA LYS A 3 -6.01 8.88 0.55
C LYS A 3 -4.97 8.08 1.31
N THR A 4 -5.40 7.34 2.34
CA THR A 4 -4.53 6.43 3.07
C THR A 4 -5.13 5.04 3.14
N ALA A 5 -4.28 4.03 2.95
CA ALA A 5 -4.60 2.62 3.14
C ALA A 5 -3.66 1.99 4.17
N LYS A 6 -4.10 0.88 4.77
CA LYS A 6 -3.23 0.09 5.64
C LYS A 6 -2.34 -0.80 4.79
N CYS A 7 -1.07 -0.89 5.16
CA CYS A 7 -0.14 -1.84 4.57
C CYS A 7 -0.62 -3.26 4.90
N PRO A 8 -0.76 -4.15 3.89
CA PRO A 8 -1.13 -5.54 4.13
C PRO A 8 0.04 -6.40 4.63
N ASP A 9 1.27 -5.87 4.69
CA ASP A 9 2.47 -6.62 5.07
C ASP A 9 2.45 -7.05 6.55
N PRO A 10 2.46 -8.36 6.84
CA PRO A 10 2.53 -8.85 8.21
C PRO A 10 3.91 -8.62 8.87
N ASN A 11 4.95 -8.34 8.07
CA ASN A 11 6.30 -8.06 8.58
C ASN A 11 6.54 -6.57 8.87
N CYS A 12 5.56 -5.70 8.58
CA CYS A 12 5.78 -4.26 8.59
C CYS A 12 6.09 -3.75 9.99
N ASP A 13 5.17 -4.01 10.93
CA ASP A 13 5.38 -3.81 12.35
C ASP A 13 4.22 -4.47 13.11
N PRO A 14 4.48 -5.22 14.19
CA PRO A 14 3.42 -5.85 14.97
C PRO A 14 2.61 -4.85 15.81
N GLU A 15 3.14 -3.65 16.09
CA GLU A 15 2.48 -2.65 16.92
C GLU A 15 1.79 -1.55 16.10
N ASN A 16 2.21 -1.34 14.85
CA ASN A 16 1.64 -0.33 13.96
C ASN A 16 1.40 -0.86 12.53
N PRO A 17 0.16 -0.89 12.04
CA PRO A 17 -0.09 -1.20 10.63
C PRO A 17 0.50 -0.07 9.78
N GLY A 18 1.49 -0.38 8.94
CA GLY A 18 2.13 0.59 8.06
C GLY A 18 1.10 1.40 7.27
N LEU A 19 1.40 2.66 6.98
CA LEU A 19 0.51 3.54 6.24
C LEU A 19 0.98 3.66 4.80
N ILE A 20 0.06 3.40 3.86
CA ILE A 20 0.26 3.65 2.44
C ILE A 20 -0.44 4.96 2.10
N ILE A 21 0.31 5.92 1.57
CA ILE A 21 -0.23 7.18 1.08
C ILE A 21 -0.56 7.01 -0.39
N ILE A 22 -1.84 7.08 -0.74
CA ILE A 22 -2.33 6.94 -2.11
C ILE A 22 -2.59 8.36 -2.66
N PRO A 23 -1.86 8.80 -3.69
CA PRO A 23 -2.14 10.05 -4.40
C PRO A 23 -3.58 10.08 -4.95
N ASP A 24 -4.17 11.27 -5.11
CA ASP A 24 -5.50 11.40 -5.73
C ASP A 24 -5.51 10.98 -7.21
N ASP A 25 -4.38 11.19 -7.88
CA ASP A 25 -4.13 10.85 -9.28
C ASP A 25 -3.69 9.41 -9.47
N ALA A 26 -3.55 8.65 -8.38
CA ALA A 26 -3.20 7.24 -8.45
C ALA A 26 -4.34 6.41 -9.03
N VAL A 27 -3.97 5.41 -9.83
CA VAL A 27 -4.88 4.51 -10.51
C VAL A 27 -4.69 3.07 -10.05
N VAL A 28 -5.70 2.25 -10.29
CA VAL A 28 -5.58 0.80 -10.06
C VAL A 28 -4.45 0.24 -10.94
N GLY A 29 -3.58 -0.56 -10.35
CA GLY A 29 -2.35 -1.07 -10.96
C GLY A 29 -1.11 -0.22 -10.67
N ASP A 30 -1.22 0.93 -10.02
CA ASP A 30 -0.05 1.67 -9.57
C ASP A 30 0.65 0.94 -8.41
N ILE A 31 1.98 0.99 -8.44
CA ILE A 31 2.85 0.45 -7.40
C ILE A 31 3.25 1.58 -6.46
N LEU A 32 3.01 1.38 -5.17
CA LEU A 32 3.39 2.27 -4.09
C LEU A 32 4.28 1.54 -3.10
N GLU A 33 5.13 2.28 -2.39
CA GLU A 33 5.99 1.74 -1.34
C GLU A 33 5.47 2.15 0.04
N CYS A 34 5.41 1.20 0.97
CA CYS A 34 5.11 1.49 2.36
C CYS A 34 6.22 2.33 2.99
N GLN A 35 5.87 3.53 3.44
CA GLN A 35 6.79 4.44 4.13
C GLN A 35 7.26 3.93 5.50
N THR A 36 6.70 2.82 5.99
CA THR A 36 7.05 2.22 7.29
C THR A 36 8.05 1.08 7.14
N CYS A 37 7.75 0.08 6.31
CA CYS A 37 8.61 -1.10 6.16
C CYS A 37 9.33 -1.21 4.82
N GLY A 38 9.02 -0.34 3.85
CA GLY A 38 9.55 -0.43 2.49
C GLY A 38 8.89 -1.52 1.63
N ALA A 39 7.80 -2.17 2.09
CA ALA A 39 7.09 -3.15 1.27
C ALA A 39 6.41 -2.49 0.07
N GLU A 40 6.60 -3.08 -1.11
CA GLU A 40 5.92 -2.68 -2.33
C GLU A 40 4.49 -3.23 -2.35
N VAL A 41 3.54 -2.37 -2.70
CA VAL A 41 2.12 -2.70 -2.76
C VAL A 41 1.50 -2.19 -4.05
N GLU A 42 0.57 -2.95 -4.61
CA GLU A 42 -0.21 -2.56 -5.78
C GLU A 42 -1.58 -2.04 -5.36
N ILE A 43 -2.04 -0.96 -5.98
CA ILE A 43 -3.41 -0.46 -5.80
C ILE A 43 -4.38 -1.35 -6.56
N ILE A 44 -5.29 -2.02 -5.83
CA ILE A 44 -6.36 -2.83 -6.42
C ILE A 44 -7.72 -2.09 -6.43
N SER A 45 -7.87 -1.03 -5.63
CA SER A 45 -9.03 -0.15 -5.64
C SER A 45 -8.70 1.23 -5.05
N VAL A 46 -9.35 2.28 -5.55
CA VAL A 46 -9.19 3.67 -5.08
C VAL A 46 -10.39 4.18 -4.27
N ASP A 47 -11.53 3.48 -4.33
CA ASP A 47 -12.74 3.84 -3.58
C ASP A 47 -13.60 2.59 -3.26
N PRO A 48 -13.49 2.01 -2.05
CA PRO A 48 -12.56 2.37 -0.98
C PRO A 48 -11.10 2.04 -1.34
N PRO A 49 -10.11 2.79 -0.82
CA PRO A 49 -8.70 2.54 -1.09
C PRO A 49 -8.29 1.16 -0.57
N GLN A 50 -7.82 0.30 -1.48
CA GLN A 50 -7.34 -1.04 -1.20
C GLN A 50 -6.04 -1.30 -1.96
N VAL A 51 -5.11 -1.96 -1.27
CA VAL A 51 -3.80 -2.31 -1.78
C VAL A 51 -3.52 -3.78 -1.46
N VAL A 52 -2.69 -4.42 -2.27
CA VAL A 52 -2.18 -5.79 -2.05
C VAL A 52 -0.66 -5.78 -2.06
N LEU A 53 -0.02 -6.68 -1.31
CA LEU A 53 1.43 -6.81 -1.36
C LEU A 53 1.87 -7.30 -2.73
N LEU A 54 2.89 -6.66 -3.28
CA LEU A 54 3.63 -7.18 -4.41
C LEU A 54 4.76 -8.05 -3.85
N GLU A 55 4.57 -9.36 -3.91
CA GLU A 55 5.67 -10.31 -3.71
C GLU A 55 6.40 -10.42 -5.07
N GLU A 56 7.68 -10.04 -5.14
CA GLU A 56 8.50 -10.34 -6.32
C GLU A 56 8.50 -11.86 -6.55
N GLU A 57 7.85 -12.31 -7.61
CA GLU A 57 7.96 -13.69 -8.08
C GLU A 57 9.43 -13.97 -8.41
N LYS A 58 10.08 -14.76 -7.55
CA LYS A 58 11.49 -15.17 -7.68
C LYS A 58 11.77 -16.02 -8.91
#